data_AF-A0A536BJ06-F1
#
_entry.id   AF-A0A536BJ06-F1
#
_cell.length_a   1.000
_cell.length_b   1.000
_cell.length_c   1.000
_cell.angle_alpha   90.00
_cell.angle_beta   90.00
_cell.angle_gamma   90.00
#
_symmetry.space_group_name_H-M   'P 1'
#
loop_
_entity.id
_entity.type
_entity.pdbx_description
1 polymer ?
#
loop_
_entity_poly.entity_id
_entity_poly.type
_entity_poly.pdbx_seq_one_letter_code
_entity_poly.pdbx_strand_id
1 'polypeptide(L)'
;MNGSRRVSLRTTDPPVLAWLTEATKLLDNLAETQVDALETASRWCADTIAAGGLVHLFGTGHSRIPVEEMFPRYGSYPGFNPMVELSMTFHTQIVGSNGQRQAMFIERVPGLAEVILSNF
;
A
#
# COMPACT_ATOMS: atom_id res chain seq x y z
N MET A 1 -17.23 -17.76 20.27
CA MET A 1 -18.08 -16.71 20.87
C MET A 1 -17.30 -15.40 20.86
N ASN A 2 -17.50 -14.56 19.86
CA ASN A 2 -17.16 -13.14 19.98
C ASN A 2 -18.29 -12.39 19.29
N GLY A 3 -19.21 -11.87 20.08
CA GLY A 3 -20.33 -11.10 19.58
C GLY A 3 -19.79 -9.77 19.07
N SER A 4 -19.60 -9.66 17.75
CA SER A 4 -19.49 -8.37 17.08
C SER A 4 -20.73 -7.57 17.49
N ARG A 5 -20.56 -6.66 18.46
CA ARG A 5 -21.57 -5.65 18.76
C ARG A 5 -21.63 -4.78 17.52
N ARG A 6 -22.55 -5.12 16.61
CA ARG A 6 -22.95 -4.22 15.52
C ARG A 6 -23.36 -2.90 16.18
N VAL A 7 -22.51 -1.89 16.04
CA VAL A 7 -22.85 -0.52 16.40
C VAL A 7 -23.96 -0.11 15.44
N SER A 8 -25.19 -0.06 15.94
CA SER A 8 -26.34 0.42 15.18
C SER A 8 -26.22 1.94 15.06
N LEU A 9 -25.70 2.41 13.92
CA LEU A 9 -25.65 3.85 13.61
C LEU A 9 -27.07 4.40 13.53
N ARG A 10 -27.34 5.50 14.24
CA ARG A 10 -28.57 6.29 14.13
C ARG A 10 -28.35 7.42 13.13
N THR A 11 -29.41 7.88 12.49
CA THR A 11 -29.38 9.00 11.53
C THR A 11 -28.91 10.34 12.14
N THR A 12 -28.85 10.44 13.46
CA THR A 12 -28.34 11.62 14.20
C THR A 12 -26.87 11.50 14.58
N ASP A 13 -26.20 10.38 14.31
CA ASP A 13 -24.82 10.18 14.73
C ASP A 13 -23.85 11.06 13.89
N PRO A 14 -22.78 11.60 14.51
CA PRO A 14 -21.77 12.34 13.77
C PRO A 14 -21.16 11.52 12.61
N PRO A 15 -20.94 12.11 11.42
CA PRO A 15 -20.39 11.40 10.26
C PRO A 15 -19.05 10.67 10.52
N VAL A 16 -18.22 11.18 11.45
CA VAL A 16 -16.98 10.53 11.86
C VAL A 16 -17.21 9.13 12.45
N LEU A 17 -18.32 8.92 13.16
CA LEU A 17 -18.65 7.60 13.72
C LEU A 17 -19.09 6.62 12.63
N ALA A 18 -19.79 7.11 11.61
CA ALA A 18 -20.12 6.31 10.44
C ALA A 18 -18.83 5.88 9.69
N TRP A 19 -17.91 6.82 9.45
CA TRP A 19 -16.63 6.52 8.82
C TRP A 19 -15.80 5.50 9.60
N LEU A 20 -15.66 5.68 10.92
CA LEU A 20 -14.93 4.74 11.79
C LEU A 20 -15.59 3.36 11.79
N THR A 21 -16.92 3.30 11.79
CA THR A 21 -17.67 2.04 11.73
C THR A 21 -17.40 1.30 10.43
N GLU A 22 -17.41 1.98 9.29
CA GLU A 22 -17.07 1.37 8.01
C GLU A 22 -15.60 0.92 7.95
N ALA A 23 -14.67 1.72 8.49
CA ALA A 23 -13.27 1.33 8.59
C ALA A 23 -13.08 0.06 9.43
N THR A 24 -13.74 -0.06 10.58
CA THR A 24 -13.70 -1.28 11.40
C THR A 24 -14.25 -2.49 10.65
N LYS A 25 -15.37 -2.36 9.92
CA LYS A 25 -15.91 -3.45 9.10
C LYS A 25 -14.92 -3.94 8.04
N LEU A 26 -14.17 -3.02 7.42
CA LEU A 26 -13.12 -3.39 6.45
C LEU A 26 -11.99 -4.18 7.12
N LEU A 27 -11.59 -3.80 8.34
CA LEU A 27 -10.58 -4.53 9.12
C LEU A 27 -11.09 -5.93 9.53
N ASP A 28 -12.33 -6.04 9.98
CA ASP A 28 -12.95 -7.33 10.32
C ASP A 28 -13.00 -8.24 9.09
N ASN A 29 -13.46 -7.72 7.94
CA ASN A 29 -13.50 -8.48 6.69
C ASN A 29 -12.10 -8.89 6.20
N LEU A 30 -11.09 -8.03 6.37
CA LEU A 30 -9.70 -8.38 6.07
C LEU A 30 -9.23 -9.56 6.93
N ALA A 31 -9.48 -9.52 8.23
CA ALA A 31 -9.14 -10.60 9.16
C ALA A 31 -9.89 -11.90 8.87
N GLU A 32 -11.13 -11.83 8.40
CA GLU A 32 -11.91 -13.03 8.07
C GLU A 32 -11.53 -13.63 6.72
N THR A 33 -11.05 -12.83 5.75
CA THR A 33 -10.93 -13.29 4.35
C THR A 33 -9.50 -13.32 3.81
N GLN A 34 -8.55 -12.59 4.38
CA GLN A 34 -7.22 -12.40 3.79
C GLN A 34 -6.06 -12.99 4.61
N VAL A 35 -6.31 -13.65 5.73
CA VAL A 35 -5.24 -14.19 6.62
C VAL A 35 -4.30 -15.12 5.86
N ASP A 36 -4.83 -16.08 5.10
CA ASP A 36 -4.00 -17.04 4.37
C ASP A 36 -3.16 -16.38 3.26
N ALA A 37 -3.71 -15.34 2.61
CA ALA A 37 -2.99 -14.57 1.59
C ALA A 37 -1.87 -13.73 2.22
N LEU A 38 -2.13 -13.10 3.37
CA LEU A 38 -1.14 -12.34 4.12
C LEU A 38 -0.01 -13.23 4.64
N GLU A 39 -0.32 -14.41 5.17
CA GLU A 39 0.67 -15.39 5.62
C GLU A 39 1.51 -15.91 4.43
N THR A 40 0.88 -16.16 3.28
CA THR A 40 1.58 -16.56 2.06
C THR A 40 2.55 -15.48 1.59
N ALA A 41 2.11 -14.22 1.51
CA ALA A 41 2.96 -13.10 1.13
C ALA A 41 4.12 -12.90 2.11
N SER A 42 3.86 -13.02 3.42
CA SER A 42 4.87 -12.97 4.48
C SER A 42 5.95 -14.03 4.28
N ARG A 43 5.55 -15.28 4.01
CA ARG A 43 6.48 -16.39 3.75
C ARG A 43 7.32 -16.16 2.50
N TRP A 44 6.71 -15.76 1.39
CA TRP A 44 7.46 -15.44 0.17
C TRP A 44 8.52 -14.35 0.41
N CYS A 45 8.18 -13.33 1.19
CA CYS A 45 9.13 -12.28 1.55
C CYS A 45 10.27 -12.84 2.41
N ALA A 46 9.94 -13.56 3.48
CA ALA A 46 10.91 -14.14 4.40
C ALA A 46 11.86 -15.12 3.69
N ASP A 47 11.32 -16.04 2.89
CA ASP A 47 12.09 -17.05 2.16
C ASP A 47 13.03 -16.40 1.12
N THR A 48 12.54 -15.39 0.40
CA THR A 48 13.35 -14.64 -0.58
C THR A 48 14.53 -13.94 0.11
N ILE A 49 14.27 -13.25 1.22
CA ILE A 49 15.30 -12.53 1.97
C ILE A 49 16.31 -13.52 2.60
N ALA A 50 15.83 -14.63 3.17
CA ALA A 50 16.67 -15.67 3.76
C ALA A 50 17.59 -16.34 2.72
N ALA A 51 17.13 -16.44 1.46
CA ALA A 51 17.92 -16.93 0.34
C ALA A 51 18.91 -15.89 -0.22
N GLY A 52 19.02 -14.70 0.38
CA GLY A 52 19.90 -13.61 -0.08
C GLY A 52 19.31 -12.79 -1.23
N GLY A 53 18.02 -12.93 -1.51
CA GLY A 53 17.29 -12.15 -2.51
C GLY A 53 16.74 -10.83 -1.98
N LEU A 54 16.08 -10.07 -2.87
CA LEU A 54 15.40 -8.83 -2.55
C LEU A 54 13.89 -8.96 -2.79
N VAL A 55 13.11 -8.30 -1.93
CA VAL A 55 11.67 -8.10 -2.13
C VAL A 55 11.45 -6.67 -2.60
N HIS A 56 11.13 -6.52 -3.89
CA HIS A 56 10.83 -5.23 -4.48
C HIS A 56 9.46 -4.73 -4.04
N LEU A 57 9.41 -3.50 -3.52
CA LEU A 57 8.18 -2.83 -3.10
C LEU A 57 7.92 -1.67 -4.07
N PHE A 58 6.71 -1.57 -4.61
CA PHE A 58 6.36 -0.50 -5.55
C PHE A 58 4.99 0.08 -5.20
N GLY A 59 4.85 1.40 -5.34
CA GLY A 59 3.60 2.10 -5.08
C GLY A 59 3.60 3.47 -5.73
N THR A 60 2.45 3.82 -6.32
CA THR A 60 2.22 5.14 -6.91
C THR A 60 1.33 5.95 -6.00
N GLY A 61 1.52 7.27 -6.01
CA GLY A 61 0.70 8.17 -5.26
C GLY A 61 0.63 7.88 -3.76
N HIS A 62 -0.57 7.88 -3.17
CA HIS A 62 -0.75 7.51 -1.76
C HIS A 62 -0.37 6.06 -1.44
N SER A 63 -0.40 5.16 -2.43
CA SER A 63 0.02 3.76 -2.26
C SER A 63 1.54 3.65 -2.04
N ARG A 64 2.30 4.73 -2.20
CA ARG A 64 3.71 4.78 -1.77
C ARG A 64 3.88 4.79 -0.24
N ILE A 65 2.88 5.25 0.51
CA ILE A 65 2.95 5.35 1.98
C ILE A 65 3.30 3.99 2.62
N PRO A 66 2.60 2.88 2.31
CA PRO A 66 2.99 1.58 2.85
C PRO A 66 4.38 1.11 2.36
N VAL A 67 4.83 1.51 1.17
CA VAL A 67 6.19 1.20 0.69
C VAL A 67 7.25 1.86 1.58
N GLU A 68 7.03 3.12 1.96
CA GLU A 68 7.89 3.86 2.88
C GLU A 68 7.82 3.37 4.32
N GLU A 69 6.64 2.93 4.76
CA GLU A 69 6.48 2.35 6.10
C GLU A 69 7.21 1.00 6.22
N MET A 70 7.34 0.27 5.12
CA MET A 70 8.03 -1.02 5.08
C MET A 70 9.56 -0.89 5.22
N PHE A 71 10.20 -0.05 4.40
CA PHE A 71 11.65 0.15 4.43
C PHE A 71 12.04 1.47 3.74
N PRO A 72 13.10 2.18 4.20
CA PRO A 72 13.79 1.97 5.47
C PRO A 72 12.97 2.56 6.63
N ARG A 73 12.69 1.75 7.65
CA ARG A 73 12.08 2.18 8.91
C ARG A 73 12.88 1.67 10.10
N TYR A 74 12.95 2.42 11.20
CA TYR A 74 13.50 1.88 12.44
C TYR A 74 12.70 0.64 12.88
N GLY A 75 13.39 -0.50 13.01
CA GLY A 75 12.76 -1.80 13.27
C GLY A 75 12.41 -2.62 12.02
N SER A 76 12.69 -2.10 10.81
CA SER A 76 12.72 -2.91 9.59
C SER A 76 14.04 -3.67 9.45
N TYR A 77 14.10 -4.63 8.52
CA TYR A 77 15.29 -5.43 8.24
C TYR A 77 15.72 -5.28 6.77
N PRO A 78 17.03 -5.37 6.46
CA PRO A 78 17.52 -5.39 5.09
C PRO A 78 16.90 -6.53 4.28
N GLY A 79 16.67 -6.30 2.99
CA GLY A 79 16.09 -7.29 2.07
C GLY A 79 14.84 -6.78 1.36
N PHE A 80 14.11 -5.83 1.95
CA PHE A 80 13.12 -5.04 1.21
C PHE A 80 13.81 -3.94 0.40
N ASN A 81 13.36 -3.77 -0.84
CA ASN A 81 13.88 -2.78 -1.79
C ASN A 81 12.74 -1.87 -2.29
N PRO A 82 12.55 -0.70 -1.67
CA PRO A 82 11.56 0.30 -2.09
C PRO A 82 11.90 0.90 -3.46
N MET A 83 10.93 0.88 -4.36
CA MET A 83 10.97 1.51 -5.68
C MET A 83 9.86 2.55 -5.74
N VAL A 84 10.22 3.81 -5.48
CA VAL A 84 9.26 4.92 -5.43
C VAL A 84 9.63 5.99 -6.45
N GLU A 85 8.88 6.04 -7.54
CA GLU A 85 9.10 6.97 -8.65
C GLU A 85 8.55 8.37 -8.32
N LEU A 86 9.41 9.38 -8.37
CA LEU A 86 9.03 10.77 -8.09
C LEU A 86 7.98 11.30 -9.07
N SER A 87 8.06 10.87 -10.34
CA SER A 87 7.12 11.23 -11.41
C SER A 87 5.68 10.76 -11.15
N MET A 88 5.50 9.82 -10.23
CA MET A 88 4.21 9.22 -9.86
C MET A 88 3.86 9.42 -8.38
N THR A 89 4.65 10.22 -7.65
CA THR A 89 4.53 10.40 -6.19
C THR A 89 3.81 11.69 -5.83
N PHE A 90 4.10 12.77 -6.54
CA PHE A 90 3.69 14.10 -6.14
C PHE A 90 2.22 14.37 -6.48
N HIS A 91 1.40 14.62 -5.45
CA HIS A 91 -0.02 14.91 -5.63
C HIS A 91 -0.44 16.35 -5.32
N THR A 92 0.46 17.17 -4.78
CA THR A 92 0.20 18.57 -4.47
C THR A 92 0.32 19.46 -5.72
N GLN A 93 1.14 19.07 -6.69
CA GLN A 93 1.26 19.72 -7.99
C GLN A 93 0.09 19.33 -8.90
N ILE A 94 -0.95 20.16 -8.92
CA ILE A 94 -2.08 19.96 -9.84
C ILE A 94 -1.72 20.42 -11.27
N VAL A 95 -0.89 21.46 -11.38
CA VAL A 95 -0.42 22.05 -12.64
C VAL A 95 1.09 22.25 -12.62
N GLY A 96 1.71 22.38 -13.80
CA GLY A 96 3.17 22.48 -13.97
C GLY A 96 3.84 21.13 -14.20
N SER A 97 5.16 21.11 -14.11
CA SER A 97 5.96 19.88 -14.23
C SER A 97 5.69 18.93 -13.05
N ASN A 98 5.65 17.63 -13.35
CA ASN A 98 5.15 16.57 -12.45
C ASN A 98 3.72 16.82 -11.96
N GLY A 99 2.90 17.45 -12.79
CA GLY A 99 1.48 17.65 -12.49
C GLY A 99 0.68 16.34 -12.55
N GLN A 100 -0.48 16.31 -11.89
CA GLN A 100 -1.34 15.10 -11.83
C GLN A 100 -1.61 14.44 -13.19
N ARG A 101 -1.79 15.20 -14.27
CA ARG A 101 -2.02 14.62 -15.61
C ARG A 101 -0.81 13.84 -16.15
N GLN A 102 0.41 14.24 -15.79
CA GLN A 102 1.63 13.52 -16.18
C GLN A 102 1.77 12.22 -15.38
N ALA A 103 1.53 12.25 -14.07
CA ALA A 103 1.50 11.03 -13.25
C ALA A 103 0.46 10.02 -13.77
N MET A 104 -0.78 10.48 -14.02
CA MET A 104 -1.86 9.66 -14.59
C MET A 104 -1.56 9.15 -16.00
N PHE A 105 -0.76 9.89 -16.79
CA PHE A 105 -0.31 9.42 -18.11
C PHE A 105 0.64 8.25 -17.94
N ILE A 106 1.66 8.39 -17.07
CA ILE A 106 2.65 7.35 -16.82
C ILE A 106 1.98 6.07 -16.31
N GLU A 107 0.98 6.16 -15.42
CA GLU A 107 0.20 5.00 -14.93
C GLU A 107 -0.50 4.20 -16.02
N ARG A 108 -0.72 4.78 -17.20
CA ARG A 108 -1.43 4.16 -18.32
C ARG A 108 -0.51 3.75 -19.47
N VAL A 109 0.79 3.98 -19.33
CA VAL A 109 1.79 3.61 -20.33
C VAL A 109 2.45 2.29 -19.91
N PRO A 110 2.29 1.20 -20.69
CA PRO A 110 3.02 -0.03 -20.44
C PRO A 110 4.51 0.14 -20.76
N GLY A 111 5.36 -0.73 -20.18
CA GLY A 111 6.80 -0.73 -20.44
C GLY A 111 7.66 -0.06 -19.38
N LEU A 112 7.06 0.61 -18.38
CA LEU A 112 7.83 1.32 -17.35
C LEU A 112 8.61 0.35 -16.44
N ALA A 113 8.04 -0.81 -16.13
CA ALA A 113 8.70 -1.79 -15.26
C ALA A 113 10.02 -2.28 -15.87
N GLU A 114 10.04 -2.55 -17.16
CA GLU A 114 11.22 -2.98 -17.91
C GLU A 114 12.31 -1.91 -17.88
N VAL A 115 11.93 -0.64 -17.99
CA VAL A 115 12.87 0.49 -17.89
C VAL A 115 13.45 0.59 -16.49
N ILE A 116 12.63 0.47 -15.44
CA ILE A 116 13.10 0.46 -14.05
C ILE A 116 14.09 -0.69 -13.82
N LEU A 117 13.75 -1.89 -14.27
CA LEU A 117 14.55 -3.11 -14.07
C LEU A 117 15.89 -3.06 -14.83
N SER A 118 15.97 -2.33 -15.94
CA SER A 118 17.22 -2.17 -16.71
C SER A 118 18.34 -1.41 -15.98
N ASN A 119 18.07 -0.84 -14.81
CA ASN A 119 19.07 -0.18 -13.97
C ASN A 119 19.91 -1.14 -13.12
N PHE A 120 19.55 -2.43 -13.08
CA PHE A 120 20.23 -3.49 -12.33
C PHE A 120 20.95 -4.44 -13.29
#